data_AF-A0A6T5WGC7-F1
#
_entry.id   AF-A0A6T5WGC7-F1
#
_cell.length_a   1.000
_cell.length_b   1.000
_cell.length_c   1.000
_cell.angle_alpha   90.00
_cell.angle_beta   90.00
_cell.angle_gamma   90.00
#
_symmetry.space_group_name_H-M   'P 1'
#
loop_
_entity.id
_entity.type
_entity.pdbx_description
1 polymer ?
#
loop_
_entity_poly.entity_id
_entity_poly.type
_entity_poly.pdbx_seq_one_letter_code
_entity_poly.pdbx_strand_id
1 'polypeptide(L)'
;KIESCAYNEATFRIPDARGYQPVHERISNDAPLGACVQTTLCVERLIERLQDFPVQPSTDPGRYVCNYLYYKSLCSAALQGKGAVSVFVHVPLVFSLEDHFCFLRCLIRHIPQCMTVTHTN
;
A
#
# COMPACT_ATOMS: atom_id res chain seq x y z
N LYS A 1 2.68 4.03 -8.96
CA LYS A 1 1.41 3.29 -8.74
C LYS A 1 1.03 3.42 -7.28
N ILE A 2 -0.24 3.72 -6.98
CA ILE A 2 -0.76 3.73 -5.61
C ILE A 2 -1.56 2.44 -5.41
N GLU A 3 -1.15 1.63 -4.43
CA GLU A 3 -1.75 0.33 -4.18
C GLU A 3 -3.01 0.46 -3.33
N SER A 4 -4.15 -0.05 -3.78
CA SER A 4 -5.42 -0.03 -3.05
C SER A 4 -5.61 -1.25 -2.13
N CYS A 5 -4.78 -2.28 -2.28
CA CYS A 5 -4.86 -3.49 -1.47
C CYS A 5 -3.52 -4.23 -1.34
N ALA A 6 -3.48 -5.18 -0.41
CA ALA A 6 -2.43 -6.16 -0.24
C ALA A 6 -3.01 -7.57 -0.04
N TYR A 7 -2.20 -8.59 -0.27
CA TYR A 7 -2.60 -9.99 -0.21
C TYR A 7 -1.85 -10.74 0.88
N ASN A 8 -2.53 -11.63 1.60
CA ASN A 8 -1.96 -12.51 2.61
C ASN A 8 -1.14 -13.65 2.00
N GLU A 9 -0.10 -13.31 1.25
CA GLU A 9 0.74 -14.27 0.56
C GLU A 9 2.17 -13.74 0.39
N ALA A 10 3.14 -14.57 0.76
CA ALA A 10 4.55 -14.39 0.51
C ALA A 10 5.04 -15.48 -0.47
N THR A 11 5.32 -15.05 -1.70
CA THR A 11 5.85 -15.91 -2.77
C THR A 11 6.99 -15.15 -3.45
N PHE A 12 8.19 -15.24 -2.88
CA PHE A 12 9.32 -14.38 -3.21
C PHE A 12 10.09 -14.96 -4.41
N ARG A 13 10.06 -14.27 -5.56
CA ARG A 13 10.74 -14.72 -6.79
C ARG A 13 12.26 -14.81 -6.64
N ILE A 14 12.82 -13.97 -5.77
CA ILE A 14 14.22 -13.92 -5.39
C ILE A 14 14.31 -13.82 -3.86
N PRO A 15 15.41 -14.25 -3.22
CA PRO A 15 15.58 -14.08 -1.78
C PRO A 15 15.61 -12.60 -1.39
N ASP A 16 15.13 -12.30 -0.19
CA ASP A 16 15.32 -11.00 0.42
C ASP A 16 16.79 -10.76 0.84
N ALA A 17 17.07 -9.58 1.39
CA ALA A 17 18.41 -9.20 1.82
C ALA A 17 19.01 -10.11 2.91
N ARG A 18 18.21 -10.95 3.57
CA ARG A 18 18.64 -11.93 4.59
C ARG A 18 18.57 -13.37 4.09
N GLY A 19 18.30 -13.59 2.80
CA GLY A 19 18.20 -14.93 2.21
C GLY A 19 16.83 -15.59 2.40
N TYR A 20 15.84 -14.90 2.97
CA TYR A 20 14.50 -15.47 3.15
C TYR A 20 13.76 -15.46 1.81
N GLN A 21 13.28 -16.63 1.38
CA GLN A 21 12.59 -16.82 0.11
C GLN A 21 11.37 -17.75 0.27
N PRO A 22 10.30 -17.27 0.93
CA PRO A 22 9.08 -18.04 1.10
C PRO A 22 8.42 -18.34 -0.24
N VAL A 23 7.80 -19.51 -0.34
CA VAL A 23 7.06 -19.95 -1.52
C VAL A 23 5.67 -20.38 -1.09
N HIS A 24 4.65 -19.62 -1.51
CA HIS A 24 3.25 -19.92 -1.23
C HIS A 24 2.91 -19.95 0.28
N GLU A 25 3.52 -19.03 1.04
CA GLU A 25 3.34 -18.94 2.49
C GLU A 25 2.40 -17.81 2.89
N ARG A 26 1.74 -17.97 4.04
CA ARG A 26 0.89 -16.91 4.63
C ARG A 26 1.75 -15.86 5.35
N ILE A 27 1.38 -14.60 5.21
CA ILE A 27 1.99 -13.49 5.96
C ILE A 27 1.44 -13.45 7.39
N SER A 28 0.13 -13.67 7.56
CA SER A 28 -0.54 -13.87 8.84
C SER A 28 -1.38 -15.15 8.86
N ASN A 29 -1.45 -15.78 10.03
CA ASN A 29 -2.31 -16.94 10.28
C ASN A 29 -3.78 -16.56 10.54
N ASP A 30 -4.05 -15.27 10.77
CA ASP A 30 -5.41 -14.76 11.08
C ASP A 30 -6.36 -14.79 9.89
N ALA A 31 -5.84 -15.00 8.68
CA ALA A 31 -6.61 -15.05 7.45
C ALA A 31 -6.13 -16.17 6.51
N PRO A 32 -6.97 -16.62 5.56
CA PRO A 32 -6.55 -17.56 4.51
C PRO A 32 -5.40 -17.02 3.66
N LEU A 33 -4.67 -17.93 3.01
CA LEU A 33 -3.68 -17.59 1.99
C LEU A 33 -4.35 -16.82 0.85
N GLY A 34 -3.70 -15.74 0.39
CA GLY A 34 -4.22 -14.90 -0.69
C GLY A 34 -5.38 -13.98 -0.28
N ALA A 35 -5.78 -13.95 1.00
CA ALA A 35 -6.79 -13.02 1.49
C ALA A 35 -6.39 -11.57 1.18
N CYS A 36 -7.31 -10.82 0.57
CA CYS A 36 -7.09 -9.42 0.19
C CYS A 36 -7.53 -8.49 1.32
N VAL A 37 -6.70 -7.50 1.65
CA VAL A 37 -7.03 -6.42 2.58
C VAL A 37 -6.91 -5.10 1.82
N GLN A 38 -7.97 -4.29 1.85
CA GLN A 38 -8.01 -3.00 1.18
C GLN A 38 -7.66 -1.86 2.14
N THR A 39 -7.08 -0.78 1.61
CA THR A 39 -6.92 0.45 2.37
C THR A 39 -8.28 1.12 2.60
N THR A 40 -8.42 1.81 3.74
CA THR A 40 -9.56 2.69 4.03
C THR A 40 -9.42 4.07 3.35
N LEU A 41 -8.28 4.34 2.72
CA LEU A 41 -8.06 5.53 1.93
C LEU A 41 -8.80 5.41 0.58
N CYS A 42 -9.53 6.45 0.18
CA CYS A 42 -10.05 6.51 -1.19
C CYS A 42 -8.91 6.83 -2.15
N VAL A 43 -8.36 5.78 -2.79
CA VAL A 43 -7.22 5.87 -3.70
C VAL A 43 -7.58 6.70 -4.94
N GLU A 44 -8.81 6.56 -5.43
CA GLU A 44 -9.32 7.32 -6.58
C GLU A 44 -9.28 8.82 -6.29
N ARG A 45 -9.82 9.25 -5.14
CA ARG A 45 -9.76 10.66 -4.71
C ARG A 45 -8.33 11.14 -4.50
N LEU A 46 -7.43 10.28 -4.02
CA LEU A 46 -6.03 10.65 -3.85
C LEU A 46 -5.36 10.87 -5.22
N ILE A 47 -5.62 10.02 -6.20
CA ILE A 47 -5.09 10.15 -7.56
C ILE A 47 -5.64 11.41 -8.24
N GLU A 48 -6.93 11.70 -8.07
CA GLU A 48 -7.53 12.97 -8.53
C GLU A 48 -6.86 14.21 -7.92
N ARG A 49 -6.14 14.09 -6.81
CA ARG A 49 -5.39 15.20 -6.20
C ARG A 49 -3.92 15.23 -6.60
N LEU A 50 -3.46 14.20 -7.31
CA LEU A 50 -2.08 14.03 -7.76
C LEU A 50 -1.98 14.12 -9.29
N GLN A 51 -2.89 14.86 -9.93
CA GLN A 51 -3.01 14.95 -11.40
C GLN A 51 -1.74 15.44 -12.11
N ASP A 52 -0.94 16.25 -11.40
CA ASP A 52 0.33 16.78 -11.89
C ASP A 52 1.43 15.71 -12.00
N PHE A 53 1.17 14.50 -11.48
CA PHE A 53 2.11 13.38 -11.48
C PHE A 53 1.54 12.21 -12.29
N PRO A 54 2.39 11.41 -12.96
CA PRO A 54 1.96 10.24 -13.72
C PRO A 54 1.62 9.06 -12.79
N VAL A 55 0.50 9.19 -12.06
CA VAL A 55 0.06 8.25 -11.03
C VAL A 55 -1.11 7.43 -11.55
N GLN A 56 -1.11 6.14 -11.20
CA GLN A 56 -2.17 5.20 -11.54
C GLN A 56 -2.54 4.35 -10.32
N PRO A 57 -3.81 3.95 -10.17
CA PRO A 57 -4.20 3.01 -9.15
C PRO A 57 -3.63 1.63 -9.49
N SER A 58 -3.43 0.82 -8.47
CA SER A 58 -2.96 -0.55 -8.62
C SER A 58 -3.60 -1.44 -7.56
N THR A 59 -3.97 -2.64 -7.97
CA THR A 59 -4.50 -3.69 -7.09
C THR A 59 -3.52 -4.86 -6.99
N ASP A 60 -2.30 -4.72 -7.51
CA ASP A 60 -1.29 -5.78 -7.47
C ASP A 60 0.04 -5.24 -6.95
N PRO A 61 0.28 -5.28 -5.63
CA PRO A 61 1.57 -4.95 -5.05
C PRO A 61 2.60 -6.08 -5.22
N GLY A 62 2.28 -7.15 -5.96
CA GLY A 62 3.10 -8.34 -6.11
C GLY A 62 2.99 -9.31 -4.94
N ARG A 63 3.98 -10.19 -4.78
CA ARG A 63 4.09 -11.19 -3.70
C ARG A 63 5.44 -11.17 -2.98
N TYR A 64 6.17 -10.08 -3.12
CA TYR A 64 7.49 -9.87 -2.52
C TYR A 64 7.41 -9.00 -1.25
N VAL A 65 8.54 -8.43 -0.82
CA VAL A 65 8.64 -7.65 0.42
C VAL A 65 7.73 -6.42 0.47
N CYS A 66 7.40 -5.81 -0.68
CA CYS A 66 6.45 -4.70 -0.78
C CYS A 66 5.05 -5.10 -0.35
N ASN A 67 4.50 -6.17 -0.93
CA ASN A 67 3.22 -6.76 -0.50
C ASN A 67 3.28 -7.22 0.97
N TYR A 68 4.37 -7.88 1.37
CA TYR A 68 4.55 -8.37 2.73
C TYR A 68 4.39 -7.24 3.76
N LEU A 69 5.14 -6.15 3.56
CA LEU A 69 5.10 -4.98 4.41
C LEU A 69 3.73 -4.32 4.37
N TYR A 70 3.17 -4.13 3.16
CA TYR A 70 1.89 -3.43 3.02
C TYR A 70 0.74 -4.18 3.71
N TYR A 71 0.69 -5.50 3.57
CA TYR A 71 -0.31 -6.35 4.24
C TYR A 71 -0.22 -6.20 5.76
N LYS A 72 0.98 -6.29 6.34
CA LYS A 72 1.19 -6.08 7.79
C LYS A 72 0.77 -4.67 8.23
N SER A 73 1.10 -3.65 7.46
CA SER A 73 0.73 -2.26 7.76
C SER A 73 -0.78 -2.03 7.70
N LEU A 74 -1.49 -2.62 6.74
CA LEU A 74 -2.96 -2.55 6.66
C LEU A 74 -3.62 -3.25 7.84
N CYS A 75 -3.17 -4.46 8.19
CA CYS A 75 -3.66 -5.15 9.38
C CYS A 75 -3.41 -4.33 10.66
N SER A 76 -2.22 -3.73 10.80
CA SER A 76 -1.90 -2.88 11.96
C SER A 76 -2.79 -1.64 12.02
N ALA A 77 -3.02 -0.96 10.89
CA ALA A 77 -3.90 0.21 10.83
C ALA A 77 -5.35 -0.16 11.23
N ALA A 78 -5.85 -1.32 10.78
CA ALA A 78 -7.18 -1.81 11.17
C ALA A 78 -7.30 -2.04 12.69
N LEU A 79 -6.23 -2.55 13.33
CA LEU A 79 -6.20 -2.77 14.78
C LEU A 79 -6.11 -1.47 15.60
N GLN A 80 -5.45 -0.44 15.09
CA GLN A 80 -5.31 0.85 15.78
C GLN A 80 -6.62 1.66 15.80
N GLY A 81 -7.56 1.34 14.92
CA GLY A 81 -8.90 1.95 14.90
C GLY A 81 -8.97 3.30 14.18
N LYS A 82 -9.91 4.15 14.61
CA LYS A 82 -10.29 5.37 13.88
C LYS A 82 -9.10 6.33 13.76
N GLY A 83 -8.73 6.66 12.52
CA GLY A 83 -7.68 7.63 12.19
C GLY A 83 -6.38 7.03 11.70
N ALA A 84 -6.14 5.73 11.89
CA ALA A 84 -5.00 5.05 11.30
C ALA A 84 -5.30 4.64 9.85
N VAL A 85 -4.41 5.00 8.92
CA VAL A 85 -4.49 4.63 7.51
C VAL A 85 -3.12 4.18 7.03
N SER A 86 -3.12 3.22 6.11
CA SER A 86 -1.90 2.74 5.45
C SER A 86 -2.11 2.81 3.94
N VAL A 87 -1.10 3.29 3.22
CA VAL A 87 -1.07 3.34 1.75
C VAL A 87 0.34 2.99 1.30
N PHE A 88 0.46 2.23 0.21
CA PHE A 88 1.73 1.88 -0.39
C PHE A 88 1.85 2.47 -1.78
N VAL A 89 3.04 2.96 -2.12
CA VAL A 89 3.32 3.59 -3.42
C VAL A 89 4.54 2.95 -4.04
N HIS A 90 4.37 2.34 -5.22
CA HIS A 90 5.49 1.95 -6.08
C HIS A 90 5.91 3.14 -6.95
N VAL A 91 7.17 3.54 -6.81
CA VAL A 91 7.82 4.57 -7.64
C VAL A 91 8.67 3.93 -8.74
N PRO A 92 8.80 4.56 -9.93
CA PRO A 92 9.63 4.04 -11.00
C PRO A 92 11.13 4.14 -10.69
N LEU A 93 11.93 3.31 -11.37
CA LEU A 93 13.40 3.25 -11.18
C LEU A 93 14.10 4.56 -11.57
N VAL A 94 13.62 5.21 -12.62
CA VAL A 94 14.16 6.49 -13.08
C VAL A 94 13.15 7.57 -12.73
N PHE A 95 13.47 8.31 -11.68
CA PHE A 95 12.67 9.44 -11.22
C PHE A 95 13.60 10.42 -10.50
N SER A 96 13.54 11.70 -10.85
CA SER A 96 14.46 12.68 -10.26
C SER A 96 14.20 12.82 -8.75
N LEU A 97 15.23 13.18 -7.99
CA LEU A 97 15.07 13.41 -6.55
C LEU A 97 14.11 14.59 -6.27
N GLU A 98 14.15 15.61 -7.11
CA GLU A 98 13.25 16.77 -6.99
C GLU A 98 11.78 16.36 -7.22
N ASP A 99 11.51 15.59 -8.27
CA ASP A 99 10.17 15.07 -8.55
C ASP A 99 9.69 14.14 -7.43
N HIS A 100 10.59 13.32 -6.85
CA HIS A 100 10.30 12.51 -5.66
C HIS A 100 9.82 13.37 -4.48
N PHE A 101 10.55 14.45 -4.16
CA PHE A 101 10.16 15.32 -3.04
C PHE A 101 8.86 16.07 -3.31
N CYS A 102 8.68 16.59 -4.51
CA CYS A 102 7.44 17.24 -4.93
C CYS A 102 6.25 16.29 -4.83
N PHE A 103 6.40 15.06 -5.33
CA PHE A 103 5.41 14.01 -5.25
C PHE A 103 5.07 13.64 -3.81
N LEU A 104 6.08 13.34 -2.97
CA LEU A 104 5.87 12.93 -1.58
C LEU A 104 5.22 14.03 -0.76
N ARG A 105 5.61 15.30 -0.96
CA ARG A 105 4.97 16.45 -0.29
C ARG A 105 3.51 16.57 -0.70
N CYS A 106 3.21 16.44 -1.99
CA CYS A 106 1.83 16.50 -2.49
C CYS A 106 1.00 15.32 -1.97
N LEU A 107 1.55 14.12 -1.97
CA LEU A 107 0.94 12.91 -1.44
C LEU A 107 0.55 13.06 0.04
N ILE A 108 1.53 13.39 0.89
CA ILE A 108 1.32 13.52 2.34
C ILE A 108 0.28 14.61 2.66
N ARG A 109 0.31 15.73 1.94
CA ARG A 109 -0.65 16.83 2.11
C ARG A 109 -2.10 16.41 1.86
N HIS A 110 -2.33 15.48 0.92
CA HIS A 110 -3.67 15.10 0.48
C HIS A 110 -4.24 13.85 1.17
N ILE A 111 -3.40 13.02 1.82
CA ILE A 111 -3.85 11.82 2.55
C ILE A 111 -5.04 12.11 3.50
N PRO A 112 -5.02 13.13 4.39
CA PRO A 112 -6.12 13.37 5.33
C PRO A 112 -7.47 13.65 4.66
N GLN A 113 -7.47 14.21 3.45
CA GLN A 113 -8.68 14.59 2.70
C GLN A 113 -9.30 13.40 1.94
N CYS A 114 -8.54 12.31 1.87
CA CYS A 114 -8.91 11.06 1.20
C CYS A 114 -9.24 9.94 2.18
N MET A 115 -9.13 10.19 3.48
CA MET A 115 -9.61 9.26 4.50
C MET A 115 -11.13 9.15 4.39
N THR A 116 -11.63 7.91 4.31
CA THR A 116 -13.07 7.69 4.37
C THR A 116 -13.56 8.08 5.76
N VAL A 117 -14.42 9.09 5.84
CA VAL A 117 -15.16 9.36 7.08
C VAL A 117 -16.15 8.21 7.21
N THR A 118 -15.89 7.29 8.13
CA THR A 118 -16.94 6.36 8.57
C THR A 118 -18.01 7.21 9.25
N HIS A 119 -19.02 7.64 8.50
CA HIS A 119 -20.29 8.06 9.08
C HIS A 119 -20.86 6.85 9.80
N THR A 120 -20.64 6.77 11.11
CA THR A 120 -21.45 5.92 11.97
C THR A 120 -22.82 6.60 12.07
N ASN A 121 -23.83 5.97 11.46
CA ASN A 121 -25.24 6.19 11.82
C ASN A 121 -25.47 5.92 13.31
#